data_AF-A0A3C1YAW5-F1
#
_entry.id   AF-A0A3C1YAW5-F1
#
_cell.length_a   1.000
_cell.length_b   1.000
_cell.length_c   1.000
_cell.angle_alpha   90.00
_cell.angle_beta   90.00
_cell.angle_gamma   90.00
#
_symmetry.space_group_name_H-M   'P 1'
#
loop_
_entity.id
_entity.type
_entity.pdbx_description
1 polymer ?
#
loop_
_entity_poly.entity_id
_entity_poly.type
_entity_poly.pdbx_seq_one_letter_code
_entity_poly.pdbx_strand_id
1 'polypeptide(L)'
;MKTFKKFIKEASGFPTGPVGENPNNLAGEVTDTLGSDVFNPQNLKRINAIIGSIANMEYILPEHAVERLRGSLDKIHITFPKVPTMEGSSGSFDLPLTLFGGRYGKTGSEAPDEITNDDGISHKVEGGLNLKLSYEMMPNNNSCKIFAKIE
;
A
#
# COMPACT_ATOMS: atom_id res chain seq x y z
N MET A 1 28.04 -1.45 -39.13
CA MET A 1 27.26 -0.59 -38.22
C MET A 1 26.79 -1.42 -37.03
N LYS A 2 27.15 -1.05 -35.81
CA LYS A 2 26.75 -1.78 -34.58
C LYS A 2 25.31 -1.40 -34.24
N THR A 3 24.43 -2.38 -34.09
CA THR A 3 22.99 -2.17 -33.93
C THR A 3 22.63 -1.70 -32.51
N PHE A 4 21.66 -0.78 -32.42
CA PHE A 4 21.17 -0.13 -31.20
C PHE A 4 20.67 -1.07 -30.08
N LYS A 5 20.48 -2.36 -30.36
CA LYS A 5 20.04 -3.36 -29.37
C LYS A 5 21.01 -3.55 -28.20
N LYS A 6 22.27 -3.12 -28.31
CA LYS A 6 23.30 -3.38 -27.30
C LYS A 6 23.38 -2.33 -26.18
N PHE A 7 22.64 -1.21 -26.28
CA PHE A 7 22.69 -0.11 -25.30
C PHE A 7 21.51 -0.06 -24.32
N ILE A 8 20.47 -0.87 -24.51
CA ILE A 8 19.47 -1.11 -23.46
C ILE A 8 19.93 -2.33 -22.66
N LYS A 9 21.07 -2.19 -21.98
CA LYS A 9 21.25 -2.89 -20.71
C LYS A 9 20.70 -1.93 -19.67
N GLU A 10 19.40 -2.02 -19.43
CA GLU A 10 18.82 -1.41 -18.23
C GLU A 10 19.65 -1.87 -17.03
N ALA A 11 19.95 -0.93 -16.15
CA ALA A 11 20.64 -1.18 -14.90
C ALA A 11 19.79 -2.12 -14.03
N SER A 12 19.91 -3.43 -14.29
CA SER A 12 19.47 -4.50 -13.41
C SER A 12 20.46 -4.56 -12.25
N GLY A 13 20.35 -3.62 -11.33
CA GLY A 13 21.29 -3.51 -10.22
C GLY A 13 21.28 -2.12 -9.62
N PHE A 14 20.51 -1.99 -8.55
CA PHE A 14 20.68 -1.09 -7.42
C PHE A 14 21.69 0.07 -7.58
N PRO A 15 21.21 1.31 -7.45
CA PRO A 15 21.92 2.21 -6.55
C PRO A 15 20.94 2.94 -5.60
N THR A 16 21.24 2.85 -4.30
CA THR A 16 20.76 3.77 -3.26
C THR A 16 21.38 5.15 -3.46
N GLY A 17 20.81 5.93 -4.37
CA GLY A 17 21.23 7.31 -4.65
C GLY A 17 20.05 8.17 -5.12
N PRO A 18 20.22 9.51 -5.22
CA PRO A 18 19.14 10.50 -5.31
C PRO A 18 18.46 10.57 -6.69
N VAL A 19 18.68 9.58 -7.55
CA VAL A 19 18.07 9.46 -8.87
C VAL A 19 16.93 8.45 -8.76
N GLY A 20 15.74 8.87 -9.22
CA GLY A 20 14.45 8.24 -8.94
C GLY A 20 14.44 6.71 -8.94
N GLU A 21 13.71 6.15 -7.97
CA GLU A 21 13.52 4.71 -7.79
C GLU A 21 13.06 4.06 -9.09
N ASN A 22 13.82 3.06 -9.56
CA ASN A 22 13.40 2.22 -10.68
C ASN A 22 12.13 1.44 -10.27
N PRO A 23 11.04 1.45 -11.07
CA PRO A 23 9.82 0.69 -10.74
C PRO A 23 10.08 -0.80 -10.50
N ASN A 24 11.12 -1.37 -11.11
CA ASN A 24 11.52 -2.78 -10.92
C ASN A 24 12.26 -3.04 -9.59
N ASN A 25 12.68 -2.01 -8.84
CA ASN A 25 13.31 -2.18 -7.53
C ASN A 25 12.28 -2.44 -6.41
N LEU A 26 10.99 -2.20 -6.67
CA LEU A 26 9.91 -2.43 -5.70
C LEU A 26 9.34 -3.86 -5.77
N ALA A 27 9.66 -4.62 -6.82
CA ALA A 27 9.10 -5.95 -7.06
C ALA A 27 10.12 -6.83 -7.80
N GLY A 28 10.91 -7.60 -7.05
CA GLY A 28 11.67 -8.71 -7.63
C GLY A 28 10.76 -9.61 -8.48
N GLU A 29 11.28 -10.11 -9.60
CA GLU A 29 10.55 -10.78 -10.71
C GLU A 29 9.11 -10.29 -10.91
N VAL A 30 8.94 -9.49 -11.96
CA VAL A 30 7.71 -8.86 -12.44
C VAL A 30 6.64 -9.92 -12.76
N THR A 31 6.02 -10.45 -11.72
CA THR A 31 4.59 -10.71 -11.81
C THR A 31 3.97 -9.31 -11.67
N ASP A 32 3.60 -8.73 -12.81
CA ASP A 32 3.08 -7.37 -13.00
C ASP A 32 1.71 -7.14 -12.30
N THR A 33 1.43 -7.89 -11.23
CA THR A 33 0.13 -8.04 -10.60
C THR A 33 0.05 -7.45 -9.20
N LEU A 34 1.10 -6.74 -8.73
CA LEU A 34 1.15 -6.25 -7.34
C LEU A 34 -0.07 -5.39 -6.98
N GLY A 35 -0.60 -4.60 -7.92
CA GLY A 35 -1.81 -3.80 -7.74
C GLY A 35 -3.11 -4.46 -8.21
N SER A 36 -3.05 -5.59 -8.92
CA SER A 36 -4.26 -6.28 -9.44
C SER A 36 -4.61 -7.56 -8.68
N ASP A 37 -3.65 -8.14 -7.96
CA ASP A 37 -3.79 -9.39 -7.21
C ASP A 37 -3.25 -9.22 -5.77
N VAL A 38 -3.95 -8.40 -5.00
CA VAL A 38 -3.68 -8.15 -3.57
C VAL A 38 -4.04 -9.35 -2.68
N PHE A 39 -4.61 -10.41 -3.24
CA PHE A 39 -5.02 -11.62 -2.53
C PHE A 39 -3.91 -12.67 -2.52
N ASN A 40 -2.92 -12.53 -3.40
CA ASN A 40 -1.76 -13.40 -3.42
C ASN A 40 -0.87 -13.16 -2.19
N PRO A 41 -0.57 -14.21 -1.39
CA PRO A 41 0.28 -14.08 -0.21
C PRO A 41 1.66 -13.47 -0.49
N GLN A 42 2.23 -13.69 -1.68
CA GLN A 42 3.51 -13.10 -2.08
C GLN A 42 3.40 -11.58 -2.30
N ASN A 43 2.29 -11.13 -2.89
CA ASN A 43 2.03 -9.71 -3.10
C ASN A 43 1.74 -9.02 -1.76
N LEU A 44 0.93 -9.63 -0.88
CA LEU A 44 0.70 -9.12 0.47
C LEU A 44 1.99 -9.00 1.28
N LYS A 45 2.88 -9.99 1.19
CA LYS A 45 4.20 -9.92 1.84
C LYS A 45 5.04 -8.74 1.34
N ARG A 46 5.02 -8.48 0.03
CA ARG A 46 5.74 -7.35 -0.58
C ARG A 46 5.14 -6.01 -0.18
N ILE A 47 3.80 -5.89 -0.24
CA ILE A 47 3.08 -4.68 0.19
C ILE A 47 3.38 -4.40 1.66
N ASN A 48 3.32 -5.41 2.53
CA ASN A 48 3.69 -5.28 3.94
C ASN A 48 5.17 -4.89 4.13
N ALA A 49 6.09 -5.34 3.28
CA ALA A 49 7.49 -4.90 3.33
C ALA A 49 7.66 -3.42 2.96
N ILE A 50 6.91 -2.92 1.97
CA ILE A 50 6.91 -1.50 1.56
C ILE A 50 6.30 -0.65 2.68
N ILE A 51 5.16 -1.06 3.23
CA ILE A 51 4.54 -0.39 4.38
C ILE A 51 5.50 -0.38 5.57
N GLY A 52 6.17 -1.50 5.84
CA GLY A 52 7.15 -1.64 6.91
C GLY A 52 8.37 -0.73 6.73
N SER A 53 8.86 -0.53 5.50
CA SER A 53 9.98 0.38 5.24
C SER A 53 9.57 1.84 5.46
N ILE A 54 8.33 2.20 5.12
CA ILE A 54 7.76 3.52 5.40
C ILE A 54 7.60 3.72 6.91
N ALA A 55 7.03 2.71 7.59
CA ALA A 55 6.78 2.74 9.02
C ALA A 55 8.07 2.80 9.87
N ASN A 56 9.18 2.25 9.37
CA ASN A 56 10.44 2.28 10.10
C ASN A 56 11.12 3.66 10.10
N MET A 57 10.64 4.63 9.33
CA MET A 57 11.13 6.01 9.40
C MET A 57 10.62 6.73 10.66
N GLU A 58 11.42 7.66 11.17
CA GLU A 58 10.96 8.61 12.18
C GLU A 58 10.33 9.82 11.51
N TYR A 59 9.19 10.23 12.05
CA TYR A 59 8.41 11.36 11.54
C TYR A 59 8.31 12.43 12.59
N ILE A 60 8.30 13.69 12.17
CA ILE A 60 8.02 14.80 13.10
C ILE A 60 6.53 14.79 13.46
N LEU A 61 5.67 14.52 12.46
CA LEU A 61 4.23 14.48 12.61
C LEU A 61 3.66 13.14 12.10
N PRO A 62 2.77 12.50 12.86
CA PRO A 62 2.14 11.25 12.43
C PRO A 62 1.36 11.40 11.12
N GLU A 63 0.74 12.56 10.89
CA GLU A 63 -0.04 12.83 9.69
C GLU A 63 0.79 12.72 8.41
N HIS A 64 2.07 13.14 8.47
CA HIS A 64 2.98 13.01 7.34
C HIS A 64 3.30 11.54 7.02
N ALA A 65 3.37 10.70 8.05
CA ALA A 65 3.59 9.26 7.89
C ALA A 65 2.38 8.61 7.22
N VAL A 66 1.17 8.97 7.66
CA VAL A 66 -0.09 8.51 7.08
C VAL A 66 -0.21 8.92 5.61
N GLU A 67 0.12 10.16 5.27
CA GLU A 67 0.01 10.64 3.89
C GLU A 67 1.01 9.94 2.96
N ARG A 68 2.20 9.63 3.48
CA ARG A 68 3.20 8.85 2.72
C ARG A 68 2.78 7.39 2.53
N LEU A 69 2.14 6.78 3.52
CA LEU A 69 1.51 5.46 3.37
C LEU A 69 0.41 5.50 2.32
N ARG A 70 -0.48 6.50 2.39
CA ARG A 70 -1.55 6.71 1.41
C ARG A 70 -1.01 6.83 -0.01
N GLY A 71 -0.04 7.71 -0.24
CA GLY A 71 0.55 7.88 -1.58
C GLY A 71 1.28 6.64 -2.10
N SER A 72 1.76 5.75 -1.22
CA SER A 72 2.39 4.49 -1.64
C SER A 72 1.36 3.42 -2.00
N LEU A 73 0.25 3.32 -1.25
CA LEU A 73 -0.84 2.39 -1.51
C LEU A 73 -1.69 2.81 -2.72
N ASP A 74 -1.86 4.12 -2.93
CA ASP A 74 -2.62 4.66 -4.07
C ASP A 74 -1.97 4.31 -5.43
N LYS A 75 -0.64 4.23 -5.49
CA LYS A 75 0.10 3.77 -6.68
C LYS A 75 -0.27 2.36 -7.14
N ILE A 76 -0.78 1.54 -6.22
CA ILE A 76 -1.23 0.17 -6.50
C ILE A 76 -2.75 0.05 -6.37
N HIS A 77 -3.45 1.18 -6.39
CA HIS A 77 -4.92 1.29 -6.33
C HIS A 77 -5.55 0.72 -5.06
N ILE A 78 -4.79 0.66 -3.96
CA ILE A 78 -5.31 0.35 -2.63
C ILE A 78 -5.54 1.67 -1.89
N THR A 79 -6.74 1.87 -1.39
CA THR A 79 -7.08 3.06 -0.61
C THR A 79 -7.66 2.68 0.75
N PHE A 80 -7.58 3.60 1.70
CA PHE A 80 -8.10 3.43 3.05
C PHE A 80 -8.77 4.72 3.52
N PRO A 81 -9.75 4.64 4.43
CA PRO A 81 -10.51 5.81 4.88
C PRO A 81 -9.64 6.84 5.60
N LYS A 82 -10.21 8.02 5.85
CA LYS A 82 -9.55 9.05 6.62
C LYS A 82 -9.19 8.51 8.01
N VAL A 83 -7.92 8.60 8.37
CA VAL A 83 -7.45 8.23 9.70
C VAL A 83 -8.00 9.24 10.72
N PRO A 84 -8.53 8.78 11.86
CA PRO A 84 -8.92 9.67 12.96
C PRO A 84 -7.76 10.54 13.42
N THR A 85 -8.06 11.68 14.05
CA THR A 85 -7.03 12.55 14.62
C THR A 85 -6.20 11.75 15.63
N MET A 86 -4.88 11.77 15.46
CA MET A 86 -3.95 11.08 16.35
C MET A 86 -3.72 11.95 17.58
N GLU A 87 -4.54 11.74 18.61
CA GLU A 87 -4.46 12.48 19.88
C GLU A 87 -3.67 11.67 20.92
N GLY A 88 -2.76 12.32 21.64
CA GLY A 88 -1.97 11.69 22.70
C GLY A 88 -0.66 11.03 22.25
N SER A 89 -0.03 10.28 23.15
CA SER A 89 1.30 9.69 22.94
C SER A 89 1.29 8.38 22.16
N SER A 90 0.16 7.69 22.05
CA SER A 90 0.04 6.47 21.26
C SER A 90 -1.42 6.15 20.92
N GLY A 91 -1.63 5.34 19.88
CA GLY A 91 -2.95 4.89 19.48
C GLY A 91 -2.89 3.79 18.41
N SER A 92 -4.04 3.17 18.16
CA SER A 92 -4.20 2.11 17.16
C SER A 92 -5.53 2.26 16.43
N PHE A 93 -5.50 2.01 15.12
CA PHE A 93 -6.64 2.12 14.22
C PHE A 93 -6.69 0.91 13.29
N ASP A 94 -7.90 0.39 13.08
CA ASP A 94 -8.19 -0.61 12.07
C ASP A 94 -8.94 0.07 10.92
N LEU A 95 -8.33 0.10 9.74
CA LEU A 95 -8.85 0.83 8.58
C LEU A 95 -9.16 -0.16 7.46
N PRO A 96 -10.43 -0.37 7.08
CA PRO A 96 -10.78 -1.27 5.98
C PRO A 96 -10.20 -0.76 4.66
N LEU A 97 -9.59 -1.66 3.89
CA LEU A 97 -9.02 -1.34 2.59
C LEU A 97 -10.07 -1.46 1.49
N THR A 98 -9.92 -0.65 0.46
CA THR A 98 -10.66 -0.77 -0.79
C THR A 98 -9.70 -0.87 -1.96
N LEU A 99 -10.04 -1.72 -2.93
CA LEU A 99 -9.27 -1.89 -4.17
C LEU A 99 -10.02 -1.21 -5.32
N PHE A 100 -9.31 -0.39 -6.10
CA PHE A 100 -9.88 0.42 -7.19
C PHE A 100 -11.05 1.32 -6.76
N GLY A 101 -11.12 1.69 -5.48
CA GLY A 101 -12.22 2.49 -4.94
C GLY A 101 -13.52 1.71 -4.71
N GLY A 102 -13.47 0.38 -4.79
CA GLY A 102 -14.64 -0.49 -4.65
C GLY A 102 -15.31 -0.82 -5.98
N ARG A 103 -16.35 -1.64 -5.91
CA ARG A 103 -17.16 -2.05 -7.05
C ARG A 103 -18.57 -1.53 -6.86
N TYR A 104 -19.03 -0.76 -7.83
CA TYR A 104 -20.41 -0.26 -7.86
C TYR A 104 -21.04 -0.62 -9.21
N GLY A 105 -22.15 -1.34 -9.19
CA GLY A 105 -22.92 -1.65 -10.39
C GLY A 105 -23.52 -3.04 -10.36
N LYS A 106 -23.98 -3.50 -11.53
CA LYS A 106 -24.56 -4.85 -11.67
C LYS A 106 -23.51 -5.80 -12.23
N THR A 107 -23.35 -6.93 -11.56
CA THR A 107 -22.45 -8.00 -11.98
C THR A 107 -23.09 -9.00 -12.95
N GLY A 108 -24.41 -8.90 -13.13
CA GLY A 108 -25.20 -9.78 -14.01
C GLY A 108 -25.71 -11.06 -13.35
N SER A 109 -25.30 -11.32 -12.10
CA SER A 109 -25.73 -12.49 -11.31
C SER A 109 -26.84 -12.18 -10.31
N GLU A 110 -27.08 -10.90 -10.06
CA GLU A 110 -27.98 -10.40 -9.01
C GLU A 110 -29.39 -10.13 -9.55
N ALA A 111 -30.36 -10.07 -8.65
CA ALA A 111 -31.74 -9.75 -9.00
C ALA A 111 -31.82 -8.34 -9.64
N PRO A 112 -32.86 -8.04 -10.44
CA PRO A 112 -33.00 -6.75 -11.15
C PRO A 112 -32.92 -5.50 -10.26
N ASP A 113 -33.26 -5.64 -8.98
CA ASP A 113 -33.29 -4.56 -7.98
C ASP A 113 -32.06 -4.51 -7.08
N GLU A 114 -31.13 -5.45 -7.24
CA GLU A 114 -29.91 -5.55 -6.43
C GLU A 114 -28.73 -4.92 -7.19
N ILE A 115 -27.94 -4.14 -6.45
CA ILE A 115 -26.76 -3.44 -6.94
C ILE A 115 -25.59 -3.89 -6.08
N THR A 116 -24.56 -4.49 -6.68
CA THR A 116 -23.29 -4.74 -6.02
C THR A 116 -22.68 -3.41 -5.57
N ASN A 117 -22.43 -3.28 -4.26
CA ASN A 117 -21.64 -2.20 -3.69
C ASN A 117 -20.66 -2.81 -2.67
N ASP A 118 -19.46 -3.16 -3.14
CA ASP A 118 -18.42 -3.80 -2.33
C ASP A 118 -17.07 -3.06 -2.38
N ASP A 119 -16.17 -3.41 -1.49
CA ASP A 119 -14.83 -2.84 -1.32
C ASP A 119 -13.82 -3.25 -2.42
N GLY A 120 -14.21 -4.10 -3.36
CA GLY A 120 -13.34 -4.67 -4.38
C GLY A 120 -12.43 -5.80 -3.87
N ILE A 121 -12.59 -6.24 -2.62
CA ILE A 121 -11.70 -7.19 -1.93
C ILE A 121 -12.49 -8.36 -1.32
N SER A 122 -13.56 -8.07 -0.60
CA SER A 122 -14.38 -9.03 0.17
C SER A 122 -14.98 -10.16 -0.67
N HIS A 123 -15.15 -9.96 -1.98
CA HIS A 123 -15.64 -10.99 -2.91
C HIS A 123 -14.57 -12.04 -3.29
N LYS A 124 -13.30 -11.80 -2.96
CA LYS A 124 -12.16 -12.70 -3.22
C LYS A 124 -11.51 -13.20 -1.94
N VAL A 125 -11.47 -12.38 -0.89
CA VAL A 125 -11.00 -12.77 0.44
C VAL A 125 -12.12 -12.54 1.44
N GLU A 126 -12.54 -13.62 2.10
CA GLU A 126 -13.60 -13.59 3.09
C GLU A 126 -13.22 -12.65 4.26
N GLY A 127 -14.03 -11.61 4.46
CA GLY A 127 -13.77 -10.59 5.49
C GLY A 127 -12.96 -9.37 5.03
N GLY A 128 -12.51 -9.34 3.77
CA GLY A 128 -11.76 -8.22 3.21
C GLY A 128 -10.31 -8.16 3.70
N LEU A 129 -9.70 -6.97 3.60
CA LEU A 129 -8.35 -6.69 4.12
C LEU A 129 -8.38 -5.38 4.88
N ASN A 130 -7.69 -5.32 6.02
CA ASN A 130 -7.62 -4.14 6.86
C ASN A 130 -6.17 -3.69 7.06
N LEU A 131 -5.95 -2.37 7.03
CA LEU A 131 -4.72 -1.74 7.46
C LEU A 131 -4.79 -1.49 8.96
N LYS A 132 -4.01 -2.26 9.72
CA LYS A 132 -3.74 -1.99 11.13
C LYS A 132 -2.65 -0.95 11.21
N LEU A 133 -2.98 0.21 11.75
CA LEU A 133 -2.07 1.33 11.94
C LEU A 133 -1.98 1.67 13.41
N SER A 134 -0.79 1.59 13.99
CA SER A 134 -0.52 2.12 15.32
C SER A 134 0.57 3.18 15.27
N TYR A 135 0.55 4.07 16.26
CA TYR A 135 1.55 5.13 16.39
C TYR A 135 1.98 5.27 17.85
N GLU A 136 3.21 5.73 18.02
CA GLU A 136 3.81 6.03 19.31
C GLU A 136 4.74 7.23 19.19
N MET A 137 4.59 8.19 20.10
CA MET A 137 5.50 9.32 20.26
C MET A 137 6.73 8.87 21.03
N MET A 138 7.89 9.19 20.49
CA MET A 138 9.16 8.91 21.11
C MET A 138 9.36 9.81 22.33
N PRO A 139 9.85 9.26 23.45
CA PRO A 139 9.94 9.99 24.72
C PRO A 139 10.96 11.13 24.71
N ASN A 140 11.96 11.09 23.83
CA ASN A 140 13.15 11.92 23.95
C ASN A 140 13.29 13.01 22.87
N ASN A 141 12.62 12.89 21.73
CA ASN A 141 12.86 13.76 20.57
C ASN A 141 11.56 14.31 19.93
N ASN A 142 10.41 14.18 20.60
CA ASN A 142 9.09 14.58 20.08
C ASN A 142 8.78 14.03 18.68
N SER A 143 9.52 13.02 18.20
CA SER A 143 9.24 12.35 16.94
C SER A 143 8.17 11.29 17.16
N CYS A 144 7.49 10.91 16.10
CA CYS A 144 6.51 9.85 16.06
C CYS A 144 7.05 8.70 15.24
N LYS A 145 6.85 7.49 15.73
CA LYS A 145 6.99 6.27 14.97
C LYS A 145 5.62 5.68 14.72
N ILE A 146 5.42 5.16 13.51
CA ILE A 146 4.20 4.43 13.16
C ILE A 146 4.55 2.97 12.92
N PHE A 147 3.58 2.10 13.12
CA PHE A 147 3.64 0.69 12.75
C PHE A 147 2.40 0.40 11.94
N ALA A 148 2.59 -0.23 10.78
CA ALA A 148 1.51 -0.50 9.87
C ALA A 148 1.64 -1.90 9.27
N LYS A 149 0.51 -2.60 9.17
CA LYS A 149 0.42 -3.94 8.60
C LYS A 149 -0.96 -4.15 7.98
N ILE A 150 -0.98 -4.80 6.82
CA ILE A 150 -2.21 -5.29 6.19
C ILE A 150 -2.43 -6.75 6.58
N GLU A 151 -3.64 -7.06 7.05
CA GLU A 151 -4.13 -8.41 7.33
C GLU A 151 -5.63 -8.57 7.10
#